data_AF-A0A369AP04-F1
#
_entry.id   AF-A0A369AP04-F1
#
_cell.length_a   1.000
_cell.length_b   1.000
_cell.length_c   1.000
_cell.angle_alpha   90.00
_cell.angle_beta   90.00
_cell.angle_gamma   90.00
#
_symmetry.space_group_name_H-M   'P 1'
#
loop_
_entity.id
_entity.type
_entity.pdbx_description
1 polymer ?
#
loop_
_entity_poly.entity_id
_entity_poly.type
_entity_poly.pdbx_seq_one_letter_code
_entity_poly.pdbx_strand_id
1 'polypeptide(L)'
;MEHVQELWIMYNQCANLLAELLGGTGGIVGEYGEHLALQHYGGKRLPASNKSADIEGPNGKLYQVKSRKLSGSTSTTQLGIIRSWDFDVLVVMIFDAKGYLLKALEISKDVAQALAKPNNHQNGYVITTDQAFFNHPQGKDITSDIAKFTPLAEDVLVKKPDAILAAPKHHAPMTKMQKAVALEIVNVTPKKGIHFSNINEATPVWWLDIPTWEIESEKLELITFVLHDPDGRRLHVLEIPTAFLRENIKSLCFWSKKTGDFYSFVLSTDPKNKFTNIRPIDSGLDFSKFLKKSVPTP
;
A
#
# COMPACT_ATOMS: atom_id res chain seq x y z
N MET A 1 7.65 21.35 16.65
CA MET A 1 6.21 21.47 16.35
C MET A 1 5.89 21.07 14.91
N GLU A 2 6.69 21.47 13.92
CA GLU A 2 6.50 21.08 12.50
C GLU A 2 6.45 19.55 12.28
N HIS A 3 7.33 18.79 12.91
CA HIS A 3 7.37 17.32 12.76
C HIS A 3 6.06 16.60 13.18
N VAL A 4 5.36 17.12 14.20
CA VAL A 4 4.08 16.54 14.65
C VAL A 4 2.98 16.80 13.62
N GLN A 5 3.00 17.98 12.99
CA GLN A 5 2.04 18.33 11.94
C GLN A 5 2.26 17.50 10.68
N GLU A 6 3.52 17.25 10.30
CA GLU A 6 3.85 16.36 9.18
C GLU A 6 3.35 14.93 9.42
N LEU A 7 3.63 14.36 10.59
CA LEU A 7 3.17 13.02 10.96
C LEU A 7 1.63 12.94 11.00
N TRP A 8 0.97 14.00 11.47
CA TRP A 8 -0.49 14.08 11.45
C TRP A 8 -1.05 14.10 10.02
N ILE A 9 -0.44 14.87 9.11
CA ILE A 9 -0.85 14.91 7.70
C ILE A 9 -0.62 13.54 7.05
N MET A 10 0.54 12.92 7.24
CA MET A 10 0.84 11.60 6.70
C MET A 10 -0.12 10.53 7.21
N TYR A 11 -0.42 10.54 8.52
CA TYR A 11 -1.41 9.65 9.12
C TYR A 11 -2.76 9.75 8.41
N ASN A 12 -3.26 10.98 8.23
CA ASN A 12 -4.55 11.20 7.58
C ASN A 12 -4.54 10.80 6.09
N GLN A 13 -3.46 11.09 5.36
CA GLN A 13 -3.31 10.67 3.96
C GLN A 13 -3.37 9.15 3.82
N CYS A 14 -2.59 8.44 4.65
CA CYS A 14 -2.57 6.97 4.62
C CYS A 14 -3.92 6.39 5.05
N ALA A 15 -4.54 6.97 6.08
CA ALA A 15 -5.84 6.54 6.54
C ALA A 15 -6.92 6.70 5.46
N ASN A 16 -6.94 7.84 4.77
CA ASN A 16 -7.91 8.11 3.70
C ASN A 16 -7.69 7.20 2.49
N LEU A 17 -6.45 6.98 2.07
CA LEU A 17 -6.13 6.04 0.99
C LEU A 17 -6.55 4.61 1.33
N LEU A 18 -6.28 4.16 2.56
CA LEU A 18 -6.74 2.84 3.02
C LEU A 18 -8.26 2.76 3.04
N ALA A 19 -8.94 3.79 3.54
CA ALA A 19 -10.40 3.82 3.53
C ALA A 19 -10.96 3.75 2.10
N GLU A 20 -10.41 4.50 1.15
CA GLU A 20 -10.83 4.48 -0.26
C GLU A 20 -10.67 3.07 -0.87
N LEU A 21 -9.54 2.41 -0.62
CA LEU A 21 -9.27 1.07 -1.12
C LEU A 21 -10.11 -0.02 -0.43
N LEU A 22 -10.48 0.19 0.83
CA LEU A 22 -11.11 -0.81 1.69
C LEU A 22 -12.61 -0.60 1.92
N GLY A 23 -13.24 0.47 1.41
CA GLY A 23 -14.72 0.63 1.43
C GLY A 23 -15.27 1.84 2.19
N GLY A 24 -14.43 2.71 2.76
CA GLY A 24 -14.75 4.12 3.02
C GLY A 24 -15.45 4.45 4.34
N THR A 25 -15.58 3.53 5.29
CA THR A 25 -16.42 3.70 6.50
C THR A 25 -15.66 4.20 7.74
N GLY A 26 -14.36 4.47 7.61
CA GLY A 26 -13.48 5.02 8.67
C GLY A 26 -13.00 3.98 9.70
N GLY A 27 -13.57 2.79 9.70
CA GLY A 27 -13.18 1.66 10.54
C GLY A 27 -12.02 0.84 9.96
N ILE A 28 -10.88 1.47 9.64
CA ILE A 28 -9.79 0.89 8.82
C ILE A 28 -9.32 -0.50 9.30
N VAL A 29 -9.19 -0.71 10.61
CA VAL A 29 -8.76 -2.02 11.16
C VAL A 29 -9.80 -3.11 10.89
N GLY A 30 -11.09 -2.77 10.99
CA GLY A 30 -12.18 -3.69 10.67
C GLY A 30 -12.16 -4.04 9.18
N GLU A 31 -12.15 -3.02 8.34
CA GLU A 31 -12.16 -3.17 6.88
C GLU A 31 -10.93 -3.93 6.36
N TYR A 32 -9.75 -3.69 6.95
CA TYR A 32 -8.55 -4.43 6.58
C TYR A 32 -8.66 -5.92 6.96
N GLY A 33 -9.24 -6.25 8.11
CA GLY A 33 -9.51 -7.64 8.45
C GLY A 33 -10.55 -8.30 7.55
N GLU A 34 -11.60 -7.57 7.14
CA GLU A 34 -12.55 -8.05 6.13
C GLU A 34 -11.86 -8.31 4.79
N HIS A 35 -10.95 -7.42 4.38
CA HIS A 35 -10.16 -7.60 3.18
C HIS A 35 -9.30 -8.88 3.24
N LEU A 36 -8.58 -9.11 4.34
CA LEU A 36 -7.76 -10.32 4.53
C LEU A 36 -8.62 -11.59 4.57
N ALA A 37 -9.77 -11.54 5.24
CA ALA A 37 -10.70 -12.66 5.27
C ALA A 37 -11.25 -12.97 3.87
N LEU A 38 -11.56 -11.96 3.06
CA LEU A 38 -12.01 -12.14 1.68
C LEU A 38 -10.94 -12.78 0.80
N GLN A 39 -9.65 -12.41 0.97
CA GLN A 39 -8.55 -13.07 0.27
C GLN A 39 -8.42 -14.55 0.64
N HIS A 40 -8.63 -14.88 1.92
CA HIS A 40 -8.51 -16.25 2.42
C HIS A 40 -9.68 -17.17 2.04
N TYR A 41 -10.92 -16.71 2.24
CA TYR A 41 -12.12 -17.51 1.98
C TYR A 41 -12.63 -17.39 0.53
N GLY A 42 -12.21 -16.36 -0.19
CA GLY A 42 -12.77 -15.99 -1.49
C GLY A 42 -14.21 -15.51 -1.38
N GLY A 43 -14.96 -15.63 -2.49
CA GLY A 43 -16.37 -15.25 -2.54
C GLY A 43 -16.57 -13.76 -2.78
N LYS A 44 -17.55 -13.15 -2.11
CA LYS A 44 -17.92 -11.74 -2.30
C LYS A 44 -18.19 -11.04 -0.97
N ARG A 45 -17.87 -9.75 -0.91
CA ARG A 45 -18.22 -8.90 0.22
C ARG A 45 -19.71 -8.55 0.19
N LEU A 46 -20.35 -8.58 1.34
CA LEU A 46 -21.74 -8.21 1.50
C LEU A 46 -21.87 -6.69 1.69
N PRO A 47 -22.94 -6.07 1.18
CA PRO A 47 -23.20 -4.65 1.39
C PRO A 47 -23.52 -4.36 2.86
N ALA A 48 -23.27 -3.14 3.31
CA ALA A 48 -23.52 -2.71 4.69
C ALA A 48 -24.98 -2.85 5.17
N SER A 49 -25.94 -3.03 4.25
CA SER A 49 -27.34 -3.36 4.57
C SER A 49 -27.50 -4.77 5.15
N ASN A 50 -26.55 -5.67 4.91
CA ASN A 50 -26.49 -6.98 5.52
C ASN A 50 -25.78 -6.88 6.88
N LYS A 51 -26.56 -6.58 7.93
CA LYS A 51 -26.03 -6.18 9.24
C LYS A 51 -25.28 -7.26 10.01
N SER A 52 -25.27 -8.50 9.52
CA SER A 52 -24.85 -9.66 10.30
C SER A 52 -23.70 -10.46 9.71
N ALA A 53 -23.30 -10.20 8.46
CA ALA A 53 -22.21 -10.91 7.83
C ALA A 53 -21.49 -9.95 6.87
N ASP A 54 -20.16 -10.08 6.80
CA ASP A 54 -19.33 -9.22 5.97
C ASP A 54 -18.98 -9.91 4.64
N ILE A 55 -18.90 -11.25 4.62
CA ILE A 55 -18.49 -12.04 3.47
C ILE A 55 -19.44 -13.23 3.26
N GLU A 56 -19.81 -13.48 2.01
CA GLU A 56 -20.42 -14.72 1.56
C GLU A 56 -19.38 -15.51 0.76
N GLY A 57 -18.97 -16.66 1.30
CA GLY A 57 -17.99 -17.53 0.68
C GLY A 57 -18.54 -18.24 -0.57
N PRO A 58 -17.69 -18.88 -1.39
CA PRO A 58 -18.10 -19.55 -2.63
C PRO A 58 -19.13 -20.68 -2.45
N ASN A 59 -19.20 -21.26 -1.24
CA ASN A 59 -20.15 -22.29 -0.85
C ASN A 59 -21.45 -21.73 -0.24
N GLY A 60 -21.65 -20.41 -0.26
CA GLY A 60 -22.78 -19.73 0.37
C GLY A 60 -22.65 -19.54 1.89
N LYS A 61 -21.52 -19.93 2.50
CA LYS A 61 -21.28 -19.76 3.93
C LYS A 61 -21.09 -18.29 4.27
N LEU A 62 -21.73 -17.83 5.35
CA LEU A 62 -21.68 -16.45 5.80
C LEU A 62 -20.64 -16.27 6.91
N TYR A 63 -19.76 -15.30 6.72
CA TYR A 63 -18.68 -14.97 7.65
C TYR A 63 -18.88 -13.55 8.19
N GLN A 64 -18.91 -13.43 9.52
CA GLN A 64 -18.73 -12.16 10.21
C GLN A 64 -17.26 -12.05 10.64
N VAL A 65 -16.65 -10.92 10.33
CA VAL A 65 -15.27 -10.57 10.68
C VAL A 65 -15.27 -9.52 11.77
N LYS A 66 -14.42 -9.71 12.79
CA LYS A 66 -14.18 -8.72 13.84
C LYS A 66 -12.69 -8.59 14.08
N SER A 67 -12.19 -7.36 13.91
CA SER A 67 -10.77 -7.08 14.04
C SER A 67 -10.48 -6.08 15.14
N ARG A 68 -9.33 -6.24 15.79
CA ARG A 68 -8.82 -5.29 16.79
C ARG A 68 -7.33 -5.10 16.67
N LYS A 69 -6.88 -3.89 16.99
CA LYS A 69 -5.48 -3.58 17.21
C LYS A 69 -5.23 -3.48 18.71
N LEU A 70 -4.28 -4.23 19.24
CA LEU A 70 -3.87 -4.08 20.63
C LEU A 70 -3.09 -2.77 20.81
N SER A 71 -3.36 -2.08 21.91
CA SER A 71 -2.65 -0.88 22.32
C SER A 71 -1.94 -1.17 23.65
N GLY A 72 -0.62 -1.01 23.69
CA GLY A 72 0.16 -1.16 24.91
C GLY A 72 0.25 -2.59 25.47
N SER A 73 0.41 -2.69 26.80
CA SER A 73 0.78 -3.88 27.58
C SER A 73 -0.33 -4.93 27.76
N THR A 74 -1.52 -4.74 27.17
CA THR A 74 -2.67 -5.62 27.38
C THR A 74 -2.83 -6.63 26.24
N SER A 75 -2.85 -7.92 26.57
CA SER A 75 -3.03 -9.03 25.61
C SER A 75 -4.49 -9.31 25.24
N THR A 76 -5.44 -8.66 25.91
CA THR A 76 -6.88 -8.90 25.78
C THR A 76 -7.62 -7.67 25.29
N THR A 77 -8.64 -7.85 24.44
CA THR A 77 -9.49 -6.76 23.95
C THR A 77 -10.94 -7.23 23.76
N GLN A 78 -11.87 -6.30 23.73
CA GLN A 78 -13.27 -6.58 23.43
C GLN A 78 -13.55 -6.35 21.95
N LEU A 79 -14.23 -7.32 21.34
CA LEU A 79 -14.69 -7.21 19.95
C LEU A 79 -15.79 -6.16 19.81
N GLY A 80 -16.09 -5.81 18.55
CA GLY A 80 -17.20 -4.92 18.24
C GLY A 80 -18.50 -5.60 18.60
N ILE A 81 -19.49 -4.81 19.02
CA ILE A 81 -20.80 -5.32 19.39
C ILE A 81 -21.39 -6.13 18.22
N ILE A 82 -21.77 -7.36 18.53
CA ILE A 82 -22.49 -8.27 17.65
C ILE A 82 -23.98 -8.05 17.91
N ARG A 83 -24.70 -7.54 16.92
CA ARG A 83 -26.13 -7.20 17.04
C ARG A 83 -27.06 -8.24 16.42
N SER A 84 -26.53 -9.05 15.51
CA SER A 84 -27.22 -10.21 14.95
C SER A 84 -26.25 -11.37 14.82
N TRP A 85 -26.80 -12.57 14.73
CA TRP A 85 -26.11 -13.84 14.61
C TRP A 85 -26.47 -14.57 13.31
N ASP A 86 -26.94 -13.84 12.30
CA ASP A 86 -27.25 -14.34 10.95
C ASP A 86 -25.95 -14.50 10.13
N PHE A 87 -25.04 -15.33 10.66
CA PHE A 87 -23.80 -15.76 10.02
C PHE A 87 -23.46 -17.18 10.49
N ASP A 88 -22.61 -17.90 9.76
CA ASP A 88 -22.22 -19.26 10.12
C ASP A 88 -20.93 -19.30 10.95
N VAL A 89 -20.02 -18.37 10.66
CA VAL A 89 -18.67 -18.32 11.21
C VAL A 89 -18.31 -16.92 11.67
N LEU A 90 -17.74 -16.83 12.87
CA LEU A 90 -17.05 -15.63 13.34
C LEU A 90 -15.54 -15.80 13.10
N VAL A 91 -14.96 -14.83 12.40
CA VAL A 91 -13.53 -14.71 12.16
C VAL A 91 -13.00 -13.55 12.98
N VAL A 92 -12.05 -13.83 13.87
CA VAL A 92 -11.46 -12.82 14.75
C VAL A 92 -10.01 -12.62 14.40
N MET A 93 -9.60 -11.37 14.19
CA MET A 93 -8.20 -11.01 13.89
C MET A 93 -7.68 -9.97 14.88
N ILE A 94 -6.51 -10.24 15.46
CA ILE A 94 -5.82 -9.32 16.36
C ILE A 94 -4.51 -8.88 15.73
N PHE A 95 -4.32 -7.58 15.67
CA PHE A 95 -3.10 -6.93 15.20
C PHE A 95 -2.33 -6.30 16.36
N ASP A 96 -1.00 -6.22 16.23
CA ASP A 96 -0.17 -5.46 17.15
C ASP A 96 -0.23 -3.96 16.87
N ALA A 97 0.41 -3.15 17.73
CA ALA A 97 0.42 -1.69 17.59
C ALA A 97 1.01 -1.20 16.25
N LYS A 98 1.88 -2.01 15.62
CA LYS A 98 2.54 -1.73 14.33
C LYS A 98 1.70 -2.21 13.13
N GLY A 99 0.62 -2.97 13.36
CA GLY A 99 -0.28 -3.48 12.33
C GLY A 99 0.03 -4.91 11.88
N TYR A 100 0.97 -5.62 12.52
CA TYR A 100 1.24 -7.02 12.21
C TYR A 100 0.16 -7.93 12.79
N LEU A 101 -0.24 -8.95 12.04
CA LEU A 101 -1.17 -9.96 12.52
C LEU A 101 -0.52 -10.76 13.66
N LEU A 102 -1.12 -10.72 14.85
CA LEU A 102 -0.70 -11.53 16.00
C LEU A 102 -1.42 -12.87 16.04
N LYS A 103 -2.74 -12.85 15.81
CA LYS A 103 -3.56 -14.06 15.88
C LYS A 103 -4.81 -13.91 15.03
N ALA A 104 -5.20 -14.99 14.37
CA ALA A 104 -6.49 -15.13 13.70
C ALA A 104 -7.17 -16.44 14.09
N LEU A 105 -8.44 -16.37 14.48
CA LEU A 105 -9.23 -17.52 14.91
C LEU A 105 -10.55 -17.58 14.15
N GLU A 106 -10.88 -18.78 13.66
CA GLU A 106 -12.18 -19.13 13.10
C GLU A 106 -12.97 -19.94 14.14
N ILE A 107 -14.20 -19.52 14.46
CA ILE A 107 -15.13 -20.27 15.33
C ILE A 107 -16.53 -20.27 14.71
N SER A 108 -17.29 -21.34 14.95
CA SER A 108 -18.71 -21.38 14.55
C SER A 108 -19.53 -20.34 15.31
N LYS A 109 -20.66 -19.93 14.73
CA LYS A 109 -21.67 -19.10 15.37
C LYS A 109 -22.04 -19.60 16.77
N ASP A 110 -22.33 -20.90 16.93
CA ASP A 110 -22.82 -21.44 18.20
C ASP A 110 -21.77 -21.33 19.31
N VAL A 111 -20.50 -21.58 18.99
CA VAL A 111 -19.38 -21.38 19.92
C VAL A 111 -19.22 -19.90 20.24
N ALA A 112 -19.26 -19.03 19.23
CA ALA A 112 -19.17 -17.59 19.43
C ALA A 112 -20.31 -17.04 20.32
N GLN A 113 -21.53 -17.53 20.15
CA GLN A 113 -22.69 -17.19 20.98
C GLN A 113 -22.49 -17.61 22.43
N ALA A 114 -21.99 -18.82 22.67
CA ALA A 114 -21.72 -19.33 24.02
C ALA A 114 -20.64 -18.52 24.75
N LEU A 115 -19.66 -17.97 24.02
CA LEU A 115 -18.59 -17.13 24.57
C LEU A 115 -18.99 -15.66 24.73
N ALA A 116 -20.11 -15.25 24.15
CA ALA A 116 -20.54 -13.85 24.14
C ALA A 116 -21.32 -13.48 25.41
N LYS A 117 -21.10 -12.25 25.88
CA LYS A 117 -21.81 -11.67 27.02
C LYS A 117 -22.77 -10.59 26.53
N PRO A 118 -24.00 -10.50 27.08
CA PRO A 118 -24.92 -9.42 26.73
C PRO A 118 -24.34 -8.07 27.16
N ASN A 119 -24.49 -7.07 26.29
CA ASN A 119 -24.15 -5.68 26.56
C ASN A 119 -25.40 -4.82 26.33
N ASN A 120 -26.08 -4.54 27.45
CA ASN A 120 -27.35 -3.81 27.46
C ASN A 120 -27.20 -2.35 27.00
N HIS A 121 -26.02 -1.74 27.16
CA HIS A 121 -25.80 -0.34 26.77
C HIS A 121 -25.80 -0.14 25.25
N GLN A 122 -25.40 -1.16 24.48
CA GLN A 122 -25.28 -1.07 23.03
C GLN A 122 -26.23 -1.99 22.26
N ASN A 123 -27.18 -2.60 22.98
CA ASN A 123 -28.18 -3.55 22.48
C ASN A 123 -27.56 -4.65 21.60
N GLY A 124 -26.68 -5.44 22.20
CA GLY A 124 -26.06 -6.58 21.52
C GLY A 124 -25.18 -7.40 22.43
N TYR A 125 -24.23 -8.12 21.84
CA TYR A 125 -23.32 -9.03 22.53
C TYR A 125 -21.87 -8.62 22.31
N VAL A 126 -21.03 -8.86 23.31
CA VAL A 126 -19.59 -8.62 23.25
C VAL A 126 -18.84 -9.90 23.57
N ILE A 127 -17.74 -10.14 22.86
CA ILE A 127 -16.80 -11.22 23.12
C ILE A 127 -15.47 -10.57 23.54
N THR A 128 -14.88 -11.08 24.61
CA THR A 128 -13.52 -10.72 25.02
C THR A 128 -12.54 -11.75 24.47
N THR A 129 -11.49 -11.29 23.81
CA THR A 129 -10.47 -12.15 23.21
C THR A 129 -9.34 -12.42 24.21
N ASP A 130 -9.63 -13.20 25.24
CA ASP A 130 -8.62 -13.66 26.20
C ASP A 130 -7.91 -14.94 25.72
N GLN A 131 -7.01 -15.46 26.56
CA GLN A 131 -6.30 -16.69 26.24
C GLN A 131 -7.24 -17.89 26.10
N ALA A 132 -8.36 -17.92 26.83
CA ALA A 132 -9.34 -19.00 26.77
C ALA A 132 -10.10 -18.97 25.44
N PHE A 133 -10.46 -17.79 24.93
CA PHE A 133 -11.01 -17.61 23.59
C PHE A 133 -10.04 -18.16 22.52
N PHE A 134 -8.78 -17.77 22.60
CA PHE A 134 -7.77 -18.15 21.60
C PHE A 134 -7.25 -19.58 21.68
N ASN A 135 -7.46 -20.25 22.81
CA ASN A 135 -7.13 -21.66 23.01
C ASN A 135 -8.40 -22.54 23.05
N HIS A 136 -9.55 -22.00 22.63
CA HIS A 136 -10.81 -22.73 22.69
C HIS A 136 -10.70 -24.00 21.81
N PRO A 137 -11.06 -25.20 22.30
CA PRO A 137 -10.84 -26.45 21.57
C PRO A 137 -11.56 -26.55 20.21
N GLN A 138 -12.68 -25.83 20.07
CA GLN A 138 -13.46 -25.75 18.83
C GLN A 138 -13.09 -24.53 17.97
N GLY A 139 -12.07 -23.78 18.36
CA GLY A 139 -11.50 -22.71 17.56
C GLY A 139 -10.41 -23.25 16.65
N LYS A 140 -10.52 -22.90 15.37
CA LYS A 140 -9.49 -23.20 14.38
C LYS A 140 -8.56 -22.00 14.26
N ASP A 141 -7.30 -22.18 14.66
CA ASP A 141 -6.27 -21.18 14.45
C ASP A 141 -5.95 -21.10 12.94
N ILE A 142 -6.18 -19.93 12.35
CA ILE A 142 -5.95 -19.65 10.94
C ILE A 142 -4.86 -18.60 10.75
N THR A 143 -4.08 -18.31 11.80
CA THR A 143 -3.08 -17.22 11.80
C THR A 143 -2.09 -17.37 10.65
N SER A 144 -1.51 -18.56 10.47
CA SER A 144 -0.56 -18.82 9.38
C SER A 144 -1.19 -18.75 8.00
N ASP A 145 -2.48 -19.04 7.86
CA ASP A 145 -3.17 -18.97 6.57
C ASP A 145 -3.47 -17.53 6.18
N ILE A 146 -3.91 -16.70 7.13
CA ILE A 146 -4.11 -15.27 6.92
C ILE A 146 -2.77 -14.55 6.71
N ALA A 147 -1.73 -14.95 7.45
CA ALA A 147 -0.42 -14.32 7.37
C ALA A 147 0.21 -14.36 5.96
N LYS A 148 -0.19 -15.31 5.10
CA LYS A 148 0.21 -15.39 3.69
C LYS A 148 -0.20 -14.16 2.86
N PHE A 149 -1.25 -13.46 3.29
CA PHE A 149 -1.78 -12.24 2.66
C PHE A 149 -1.28 -10.96 3.34
N THR A 150 -0.51 -11.09 4.42
CA THR A 150 0.14 -9.97 5.09
C THR A 150 1.62 -9.98 4.75
N PRO A 151 2.25 -8.81 4.57
CA PRO A 151 3.70 -8.80 4.42
C PRO A 151 4.37 -9.30 5.72
N LEU A 152 5.36 -10.18 5.60
CA LEU A 152 6.12 -10.66 6.77
C LEU A 152 6.79 -9.48 7.48
N ALA A 153 6.96 -9.56 8.80
CA ALA A 153 7.66 -8.52 9.56
C ALA A 153 9.07 -8.25 9.00
N GLU A 154 9.75 -9.28 8.50
CA GLU A 154 11.03 -9.16 7.80
C GLU A 154 10.86 -8.49 6.43
N ASP A 155 9.80 -8.77 5.67
CA ASP A 155 9.51 -8.10 4.40
C ASP A 155 9.18 -6.61 4.58
N VAL A 156 8.58 -6.19 5.70
CA VAL A 156 8.29 -4.78 6.04
C VAL A 156 9.49 -4.08 6.71
N LEU A 157 10.39 -4.83 7.36
CA LEU A 157 11.66 -4.27 7.86
C LEU A 157 12.69 -4.13 6.72
N VAL A 158 12.65 -5.04 5.73
CA VAL A 158 13.40 -4.94 4.47
C VAL A 158 12.77 -3.90 3.55
N LYS A 159 11.43 -3.81 3.48
CA LYS A 159 10.70 -2.69 2.86
C LYS A 159 10.27 -1.70 3.95
N LYS A 160 11.23 -0.92 4.49
CA LYS A 160 10.99 0.12 5.50
C LYS A 160 9.59 0.76 5.37
N PRO A 161 8.84 1.03 6.46
CA PRO A 161 7.57 1.76 6.38
C PRO A 161 7.67 3.10 5.60
N ASP A 162 8.86 3.72 5.59
CA ASP A 162 9.20 4.89 4.77
C ASP A 162 9.15 4.64 3.25
N ALA A 163 9.30 3.39 2.79
CA ALA A 163 9.22 2.98 1.39
C ALA A 163 7.79 2.82 0.88
N ILE A 164 6.87 2.45 1.77
CA ILE A 164 5.48 2.09 1.44
C ILE A 164 4.53 3.28 1.63
N LEU A 165 4.82 4.19 2.57
CA LEU A 165 3.95 5.30 2.96
C LEU A 165 4.52 6.71 2.67
N ALA A 166 5.71 6.83 2.08
CA ALA A 166 6.19 8.15 1.68
C ALA A 166 5.42 8.68 0.46
N ALA A 167 4.50 9.63 0.71
CA ALA A 167 4.62 10.86 -0.06
C ALA A 167 6.03 11.42 0.20
N PRO A 168 6.74 11.87 -0.83
CA PRO A 168 8.18 11.90 -0.87
C PRO A 168 8.75 12.75 0.28
N LYS A 169 9.62 12.15 1.10
CA LYS A 169 10.79 12.91 1.55
C LYS A 169 11.72 12.96 0.34
N HIS A 170 11.45 13.92 -0.54
CA HIS A 170 12.41 14.28 -1.57
C HIS A 170 13.72 14.58 -0.84
N HIS A 171 14.82 13.93 -1.21
CA HIS A 171 16.09 14.64 -1.13
C HIS A 171 15.89 15.97 -1.83
N ALA A 172 16.44 17.05 -1.27
CA ALA A 172 16.36 18.37 -1.86
C ALA A 172 16.56 18.21 -3.38
N PRO A 173 15.60 18.66 -4.22
CA PRO A 173 15.69 18.46 -5.66
C PRO A 173 17.08 18.87 -6.10
N MET A 174 17.74 18.03 -6.92
CA MET A 174 19.10 18.30 -7.38
C MET A 174 19.23 19.79 -7.68
N THR A 175 20.18 20.44 -7.01
CA THR A 175 20.37 21.88 -7.17
C THR A 175 20.57 22.17 -8.65
N LYS A 176 20.22 23.38 -9.08
CA LYS A 176 20.38 23.80 -10.48
C LYS A 176 21.82 23.54 -10.99
N MET A 177 22.81 23.70 -10.11
CA MET A 177 24.22 23.40 -10.37
C MET A 177 24.45 21.90 -10.62
N GLN A 178 23.93 21.01 -9.77
CA GLN A 178 24.07 19.56 -9.94
C GLN A 178 23.41 19.05 -11.23
N LYS A 179 22.24 19.61 -11.60
CA LYS A 179 21.57 19.25 -12.86
C LYS A 179 22.39 19.63 -14.09
N ALA A 180 23.02 20.80 -14.08
CA ALA A 180 23.87 21.24 -15.18
C ALA A 180 25.09 20.32 -15.35
N VAL A 181 25.76 19.97 -14.24
CA VAL A 181 26.90 19.03 -14.25
C VAL A 181 26.48 17.66 -14.75
N ALA A 182 25.34 17.12 -14.29
CA ALA A 182 24.85 15.83 -14.75
C ALA A 182 24.59 15.83 -16.26
N LEU A 183 24.01 16.91 -16.81
CA LEU A 183 23.77 17.04 -18.26
C LEU A 183 25.05 17.13 -19.07
N GLU A 184 26.09 17.78 -18.54
CA GLU A 184 27.41 17.83 -19.15
C GLU A 184 28.04 16.43 -19.19
N ILE A 185 28.02 15.70 -18.06
CA ILE A 185 28.54 14.32 -17.97
C ILE A 185 27.84 13.40 -18.98
N VAL A 186 26.50 13.50 -19.09
CA VAL A 186 25.75 12.69 -20.06
C VAL A 186 25.76 13.26 -21.47
N ASN A 187 26.36 14.42 -21.71
CA ASN A 187 26.32 15.15 -22.98
C ASN A 187 24.88 15.26 -23.54
N VAL A 188 23.99 15.87 -22.76
CA VAL A 188 22.59 16.14 -23.14
C VAL A 188 22.32 17.65 -23.01
N THR A 189 21.85 18.28 -24.10
CA THR A 189 21.54 19.71 -24.10
C THR A 189 20.24 20.00 -23.32
N PRO A 190 20.23 20.97 -22.38
CA PRO A 190 19.02 21.36 -21.66
C PRO A 190 17.88 21.80 -22.61
N LYS A 191 16.70 21.20 -22.47
CA LYS A 191 15.47 21.54 -23.21
C LYS A 191 14.22 21.12 -22.42
N LYS A 192 13.02 21.51 -22.88
CA LYS A 192 11.75 20.98 -22.35
C LYS A 192 11.67 19.46 -22.55
N GLY A 193 10.97 18.76 -21.65
CA GLY A 193 10.90 17.30 -21.67
C GLY A 193 12.13 16.59 -21.10
N ILE A 194 13.05 17.31 -20.44
CA ILE A 194 14.14 16.69 -19.68
C ILE A 194 13.78 16.67 -18.20
N HIS A 195 13.78 15.48 -17.63
CA HIS A 195 13.53 15.25 -16.22
C HIS A 195 14.68 14.50 -15.57
N PHE A 196 14.81 14.69 -14.27
CA PHE A 196 15.78 13.97 -13.46
C PHE A 196 15.04 13.06 -12.51
N SER A 197 15.60 11.87 -12.24
CA SER A 197 15.07 11.01 -11.19
C SER A 197 15.19 11.69 -9.84
N ASN A 198 14.14 11.59 -9.03
CA ASN A 198 14.29 11.75 -7.59
C ASN A 198 14.81 10.42 -7.03
N ILE A 199 15.90 10.45 -6.28
CA ILE A 199 16.44 9.29 -5.58
C ILE A 199 15.96 9.33 -4.13
N ASN A 200 15.57 8.18 -3.61
CA ASN A 200 15.28 7.97 -2.20
C ASN A 200 16.39 7.07 -1.61
N GLU A 201 17.12 7.52 -0.60
CA GLU A 201 18.16 6.68 0.06
C GLU A 201 17.59 5.42 0.73
N ALA A 202 16.29 5.42 1.07
CA ALA A 202 15.63 4.30 1.70
C ALA A 202 15.12 3.24 0.71
N THR A 203 15.00 3.58 -0.59
CA THR A 203 14.54 2.64 -1.63
C THR A 203 15.37 2.81 -2.90
N PRO A 204 16.10 1.77 -3.34
CA PRO A 204 16.92 1.85 -4.54
C PRO A 204 16.00 1.76 -5.79
N VAL A 205 15.34 2.88 -6.08
CA VAL A 205 14.39 3.05 -7.18
C VAL A 205 14.50 4.46 -7.74
N TRP A 206 14.10 4.65 -9.00
CA TRP A 206 13.97 5.98 -9.58
C TRP A 206 12.52 6.41 -9.63
N TRP A 207 12.23 7.54 -9.00
CA TRP A 207 10.93 8.18 -9.08
C TRP A 207 10.92 9.21 -10.19
N LEU A 208 9.90 9.10 -11.05
CA LEU A 208 9.77 9.91 -12.25
C LEU A 208 8.40 10.57 -12.26
N ASP A 209 8.41 11.90 -12.31
CA ASP A 209 7.22 12.74 -12.39
C ASP A 209 7.22 13.46 -13.73
N ILE A 210 6.12 13.38 -14.46
CA ILE A 210 5.93 14.09 -15.72
C ILE A 210 4.65 14.93 -15.61
N PRO A 211 4.71 16.25 -15.86
CA PRO A 211 3.50 17.05 -15.99
C PRO A 211 2.58 16.49 -17.08
N THR A 212 1.27 16.43 -16.83
CA THR A 212 0.28 15.90 -17.79
C THR A 212 0.41 16.55 -19.17
N TRP A 213 0.58 17.87 -19.19
CA TRP A 213 0.71 18.67 -20.40
C TRP A 213 1.94 18.31 -21.26
N GLU A 214 3.01 17.72 -20.70
CA GLU A 214 4.15 17.27 -21.49
C GLU A 214 3.85 15.96 -22.22
N ILE A 215 3.13 15.04 -21.58
CA ILE A 215 2.69 13.79 -22.22
C ILE A 215 1.66 14.11 -23.30
N GLU A 216 0.73 15.01 -23.02
CA GLU A 216 -0.35 15.42 -23.92
C GLU A 216 0.14 16.30 -25.09
N SER A 217 1.31 16.92 -24.97
CA SER A 217 1.84 17.80 -26.02
C SER A 217 2.16 17.04 -27.30
N GLU A 218 1.57 17.46 -28.42
CA GLU A 218 1.95 16.97 -29.75
C GLU A 218 3.32 17.49 -30.21
N LYS A 219 3.88 18.49 -29.53
CA LYS A 219 5.19 19.08 -29.87
C LYS A 219 6.37 18.35 -29.22
N LEU A 220 6.10 17.49 -28.23
CA LEU A 220 7.11 16.69 -27.55
C LEU A 220 6.96 15.24 -27.98
N GLU A 221 7.84 14.78 -28.87
CA GLU A 221 7.87 13.38 -29.31
C GLU A 221 8.56 12.46 -28.30
N LEU A 222 9.51 13.01 -27.55
CA LEU A 222 10.36 12.28 -26.61
C LEU A 222 10.44 13.01 -25.28
N ILE A 223 10.43 12.24 -24.20
CA ILE A 223 10.78 12.68 -22.85
C ILE A 223 12.10 12.01 -22.48
N THR A 224 13.08 12.82 -22.09
CA THR A 224 14.39 12.37 -21.67
C THR A 224 14.46 12.34 -20.15
N PHE A 225 14.86 11.19 -19.61
CA PHE A 225 15.16 11.06 -18.20
C PHE A 225 16.65 10.87 -17.97
N VAL A 226 17.20 11.67 -17.07
CA VAL A 226 18.54 11.49 -16.53
C VAL A 226 18.41 10.88 -15.14
N LEU A 227 18.75 9.60 -15.03
CA LEU A 227 18.63 8.81 -13.81
C LEU A 227 20.00 8.68 -13.15
N HIS A 228 20.10 8.92 -11.86
CA HIS A 228 21.36 8.75 -11.13
C HIS A 228 21.24 7.49 -10.27
N ASP A 229 22.21 6.57 -10.35
CA ASP A 229 22.17 5.34 -9.55
C ASP A 229 22.17 5.73 -8.05
N PRO A 230 21.49 4.96 -7.17
CA PRO A 230 21.46 5.25 -5.73
C PRO A 230 22.84 5.27 -5.06
N ASP A 231 23.80 4.51 -5.59
CA ASP A 231 25.19 4.49 -5.11
C ASP A 231 26.03 5.68 -5.61
N GLY A 232 25.45 6.50 -6.48
CA GLY A 232 26.01 7.70 -7.07
C GLY A 232 27.15 7.48 -8.07
N ARG A 233 27.33 6.26 -8.57
CA ARG A 233 28.46 5.90 -9.45
C ARG A 233 28.17 6.02 -10.94
N ARG A 234 26.90 6.13 -11.32
CA ARG A 234 26.47 6.14 -12.72
C ARG A 234 25.28 7.05 -12.96
N LEU A 235 25.25 7.59 -14.18
CA LEU A 235 24.10 8.24 -14.78
C LEU A 235 23.57 7.38 -15.93
N HIS A 236 22.25 7.25 -16.03
CA HIS A 236 21.56 6.60 -17.13
C HIS A 236 20.69 7.62 -17.87
N VAL A 237 20.62 7.49 -19.19
CA VAL A 237 19.74 8.30 -20.03
C VAL A 237 18.69 7.41 -20.68
N LEU A 238 17.43 7.64 -20.34
CA LEU A 238 16.28 7.07 -21.05
C LEU A 238 15.69 8.12 -21.98
N GLU A 239 15.34 7.72 -23.20
CA GLU A 239 14.54 8.55 -24.12
C GLU A 239 13.25 7.81 -24.47
N ILE A 240 12.15 8.26 -23.86
CA ILE A 240 10.86 7.57 -23.89
C ILE A 240 9.93 8.33 -24.85
N PRO A 241 9.37 7.67 -25.87
CA PRO A 241 8.34 8.27 -26.72
C PRO A 241 7.11 8.68 -25.91
N THR A 242 6.61 9.90 -26.13
CA THR A 242 5.36 10.34 -25.50
C THR A 242 4.17 9.49 -25.93
N ALA A 243 4.18 8.99 -27.17
CA ALA A 243 3.19 8.03 -27.67
C ALA A 243 3.14 6.75 -26.81
N PHE A 244 4.30 6.19 -26.46
CA PHE A 244 4.37 5.01 -25.58
C PHE A 244 3.78 5.29 -24.20
N LEU A 245 4.04 6.46 -23.63
CA LEU A 245 3.46 6.86 -22.34
C LEU A 245 1.94 7.02 -22.42
N ARG A 246 1.40 7.60 -23.51
CA ARG A 246 -0.05 7.71 -23.74
C ARG A 246 -0.73 6.35 -23.89
N GLU A 247 -0.12 5.45 -24.66
CA GLU A 247 -0.63 4.08 -24.86
C GLU A 247 -0.68 3.30 -23.55
N ASN A 248 0.27 3.56 -22.64
CA ASN A 248 0.41 2.87 -21.36
C ASN A 248 -0.02 3.73 -20.17
N ILE A 249 -0.86 4.75 -20.38
CA ILE A 249 -1.18 5.75 -19.34
C ILE A 249 -1.82 5.15 -18.09
N LYS A 250 -2.58 4.05 -18.25
CA LYS A 250 -3.21 3.31 -17.14
C LYS A 250 -2.19 2.60 -16.24
N SER A 251 -1.00 2.34 -16.76
CA SER A 251 0.13 1.77 -16.05
C SER A 251 0.98 2.83 -15.34
N LEU A 252 0.55 4.10 -15.38
CA LEU A 252 1.14 5.21 -14.65
C LEU A 252 0.19 5.64 -13.53
N CYS A 253 0.73 6.20 -12.45
CA CYS A 253 -0.07 6.76 -11.37
C CYS A 253 -0.35 8.24 -11.64
N PHE A 254 -1.63 8.63 -11.55
CA PHE A 254 -2.05 10.03 -11.62
C PHE A 254 -2.09 10.66 -10.24
N TRP A 255 -1.67 11.92 -10.13
CA TRP A 255 -1.93 12.73 -8.94
C TRP A 255 -1.91 14.23 -9.23
N SER A 256 -2.69 14.97 -8.43
CA SER A 256 -2.72 16.42 -8.46
C SER A 256 -1.86 17.00 -7.32
N LYS A 257 -1.01 17.98 -7.65
CA LYS A 257 -0.18 18.74 -6.70
C LYS A 257 -0.53 20.23 -6.81
N LYS A 258 -0.15 21.04 -5.82
CA LYS A 258 -0.29 22.52 -5.90
C LYS A 258 0.37 23.11 -7.16
N THR A 259 1.38 22.44 -7.71
CA THR A 259 2.15 22.86 -8.88
C THR A 259 1.57 22.37 -10.22
N GLY A 260 0.46 21.64 -10.20
CA GLY A 260 -0.20 21.06 -11.38
C GLY A 260 -0.44 19.56 -11.27
N ASP A 261 -0.94 18.98 -12.34
CA ASP A 261 -1.23 17.55 -12.44
C ASP A 261 -0.06 16.79 -13.07
N PHE A 262 0.16 15.57 -12.58
CA PHE A 262 1.30 14.75 -12.97
C PHE A 262 0.89 13.30 -13.19
N TYR A 263 1.55 12.67 -14.15
CA TYR A 263 1.68 11.23 -14.24
C TYR A 263 3.06 10.81 -13.78
N SER A 264 3.09 9.70 -13.07
CA SER A 264 4.31 9.26 -12.43
C SER A 264 4.40 7.76 -12.32
N PHE A 265 5.63 7.30 -12.24
CA PHE A 265 5.96 5.89 -12.22
C PHE A 265 7.32 5.68 -11.55
N VAL A 266 7.60 4.43 -11.19
CA VAL A 266 8.77 4.08 -10.36
C VAL A 266 9.54 2.97 -11.04
N LEU A 267 10.78 3.24 -11.41
CA LEU A 267 11.63 2.26 -12.06
C LEU A 267 12.52 1.55 -11.03
N SER A 268 12.57 0.23 -11.11
CA SER A 268 13.47 -0.58 -10.28
C SER A 268 14.93 -0.34 -10.63
N THR A 269 15.81 -0.32 -9.62
CA THR A 269 17.27 -0.41 -9.83
C THR A 269 17.82 -1.81 -9.58
N ASP A 270 17.00 -2.79 -9.17
CA ASP A 270 17.44 -4.18 -8.99
C ASP A 270 17.93 -4.73 -10.35
N PRO A 271 19.16 -5.28 -10.42
CA PRO A 271 19.73 -5.80 -11.65
C PRO A 271 18.83 -6.76 -12.45
N LYS A 272 17.95 -7.53 -11.78
CA LYS A 272 17.07 -8.50 -12.46
C LYS A 272 15.92 -7.87 -13.23
N ASN A 273 15.46 -6.70 -12.81
CA ASN A 273 14.33 -5.99 -13.41
C ASN A 273 14.61 -4.48 -13.55
N LYS A 274 15.88 -4.11 -13.75
CA LYS A 274 16.34 -2.71 -13.84
C LYS A 274 15.57 -2.00 -14.95
N PHE A 275 15.08 -0.79 -14.67
CA PHE A 275 14.20 -0.01 -15.56
C PHE A 275 12.78 -0.54 -15.74
N THR A 276 12.36 -1.57 -15.00
CA THR A 276 10.96 -2.00 -15.01
C THR A 276 10.13 -1.13 -14.07
N ASN A 277 8.95 -0.72 -14.51
CA ASN A 277 8.03 0.02 -13.68
C ASN A 277 7.35 -0.89 -12.66
N ILE A 278 7.55 -0.57 -11.38
CA ILE A 278 7.03 -1.32 -10.24
C ILE A 278 5.84 -0.63 -9.57
N ARG A 279 5.36 0.51 -10.13
CA ARG A 279 4.18 1.23 -9.62
C ARG A 279 3.26 1.71 -10.75
N PRO A 280 1.96 1.37 -10.76
CA PRO A 280 1.23 0.61 -9.74
C PRO A 280 1.72 -0.85 -9.64
N ILE A 281 1.37 -1.53 -8.54
CA ILE A 281 1.70 -2.95 -8.36
C ILE A 281 1.17 -3.69 -9.60
N ASP A 282 1.98 -4.59 -10.15
CA ASP A 282 1.71 -5.35 -11.38
C ASP A 282 1.74 -4.55 -12.70
N SER A 283 2.30 -3.32 -12.74
CA SER A 283 2.48 -2.62 -14.02
C SER A 283 3.33 -3.42 -15.01
N GLY A 284 4.42 -4.02 -14.51
CA GLY A 284 5.38 -4.83 -15.28
C GLY A 284 6.00 -4.13 -16.50
N LEU A 285 5.79 -2.82 -16.67
CA LEU A 285 6.12 -2.13 -17.90
C LEU A 285 7.62 -1.92 -18.00
N ASP A 286 8.25 -2.53 -19.00
CA ASP A 286 9.70 -2.46 -19.17
C ASP A 286 10.14 -1.24 -19.98
N PHE A 287 10.97 -0.38 -19.37
CA PHE A 287 11.58 0.79 -20.00
C PHE A 287 13.04 0.57 -20.41
N SER A 288 13.61 -0.62 -20.18
CA SER A 288 15.00 -0.93 -20.53
C SER A 288 15.31 -0.69 -22.02
N LYS A 289 14.33 -0.96 -22.88
CA LYS A 289 14.38 -0.71 -24.34
C LYS A 289 14.60 0.76 -24.73
N PHE A 290 14.35 1.70 -23.82
CA PHE A 290 14.54 3.14 -24.04
C PHE A 290 15.88 3.66 -23.50
N LEU A 291 16.72 2.78 -22.95
CA LEU A 291 18.06 3.13 -22.51
C LEU A 291 18.95 3.51 -23.68
N LYS A 292 19.41 4.76 -23.68
CA LYS A 292 20.35 5.26 -24.68
C LYS A 292 21.80 5.06 -24.27
N LYS A 293 22.11 5.36 -23.02
CA LYS A 293 23.48 5.26 -22.49
C LYS A 293 23.49 5.20 -20.97
N SER A 294 24.58 4.62 -20.46
CA SER A 294 24.96 4.65 -19.06
C SER A 294 26.40 5.14 -18.98
N VAL A 295 26.66 6.17 -18.21
CA VAL A 295 27.99 6.77 -18.07
C VAL A 295 28.41 6.75 -16.60
N PRO A 296 29.68 6.47 -16.28
CA PRO A 296 30.18 6.62 -14.93
C PRO A 296 30.15 8.10 -14.52
N THR A 297 29.86 8.36 -13.25
CA THR A 297 30.10 9.67 -12.64
C THR A 297 31.58 9.77 -12.22
N PRO A 298 32.18 10.97 -12.27
CA PRO A 298 33.56 11.21 -11.82
C PRO A 298 33.77 10.92 -10.34
#